data_AF-A0A7L0LP08-F1
#
_entry.id   AF-A0A7L0LP08-F1
#
_cell.length_a   1.000
_cell.length_b   1.000
_cell.length_c   1.000
_cell.angle_alpha   90.00
_cell.angle_beta   90.00
_cell.angle_gamma   90.00
#
_symmetry.space_group_name_H-M   'P 1'
#
loop_
_entity.id
_entity.type
_entity.pdbx_description
1 polymer ?
#
loop_
_entity_poly.entity_id
_entity_poly.type
_entity_poly.pdbx_seq_one_letter_code
_entity_poly.pdbx_strand_id
1 'polypeptide(L)'
;GVGPGASTESLLSAVASALHTSSAPITGQNSAAVEKNPGIWLNTSQPLCKAFVVTDDDIRKQEERVQQVRKKLEEALMADILSRTSDS
;
A
#
# COMPACT_ATOMS: atom_id res chain seq x y z
N GLY A 1 -6.47 -6.58 13.30
CA GLY A 1 -6.29 -7.96 12.83
C GLY A 1 -7.45 -8.79 13.33
N VAL A 2 -7.65 -9.99 12.81
CA VAL A 2 -8.68 -10.90 13.35
C VAL A 2 -7.99 -12.09 14.03
N GLY A 3 -8.26 -12.20 15.32
CA GLY A 3 -7.70 -13.14 16.30
C GLY A 3 -7.75 -12.48 17.69
N PRO A 4 -8.27 -13.14 18.75
CA PRO A 4 -8.35 -12.53 20.08
C PRO A 4 -6.92 -12.25 20.59
N GLY A 5 -6.59 -10.97 20.77
CA GLY A 5 -5.23 -10.51 21.12
C GLY A 5 -4.40 -9.96 19.95
N ALA A 6 -4.87 -10.04 18.69
CA ALA A 6 -4.19 -9.44 17.54
C ALA A 6 -4.49 -7.93 17.43
N SER A 7 -4.05 -7.18 18.44
CA SER A 7 -4.02 -5.72 18.38
C SER A 7 -3.11 -5.25 17.24
N THR A 8 -3.34 -4.04 16.75
CA THR A 8 -2.44 -3.40 15.77
C THR A 8 -1.00 -3.34 16.27
N GLU A 9 -0.81 -3.14 17.58
CA GLU A 9 0.49 -3.10 18.23
C GLU A 9 1.21 -4.46 18.21
N SER A 10 0.48 -5.55 18.44
CA SER A 10 1.03 -6.92 18.36
C SER A 10 1.47 -7.26 16.94
N LEU A 11 0.72 -6.82 15.92
CA LEU A 11 1.09 -7.01 14.51
C LEU A 11 2.34 -6.20 14.14
N LEU A 12 2.41 -4.93 14.58
CA LEU A 12 3.59 -4.08 14.35
C LEU A 12 4.84 -4.64 15.02
N SER A 13 4.71 -5.13 16.26
CA SER A 13 5.81 -5.75 17.00
C SER A 13 6.31 -7.03 16.33
N ALA A 14 5.40 -7.85 15.78
CA ALA A 14 5.76 -9.04 15.02
C ALA A 14 6.52 -8.70 13.74
N VAL A 15 6.07 -7.66 13.01
CA VAL A 15 6.77 -7.18 11.80
C VAL A 15 8.15 -6.61 12.15
N ALA A 16 8.26 -5.80 13.20
CA ALA A 16 9.53 -5.25 13.65
C ALA A 16 10.52 -6.35 14.07
N SER A 17 10.05 -7.36 14.78
CA SER A 17 10.86 -8.52 15.18
C SER A 17 11.34 -9.30 13.97
N ALA A 18 10.48 -9.55 12.98
CA ALA A 18 10.84 -10.23 11.74
C ALA A 18 11.89 -9.45 10.94
N LEU A 19 11.74 -8.12 10.82
CA LEU A 19 12.72 -7.24 10.17
C LEU A 19 14.05 -7.18 10.92
N HIS A 20 14.04 -7.27 12.25
CA HIS A 20 15.25 -7.27 13.06
C HIS A 20 16.03 -8.58 12.94
N THR A 21 15.32 -9.71 12.85
CA THR A 21 15.91 -11.05 12.89
C THR A 21 16.16 -11.66 11.51
N SER A 22 15.60 -11.08 10.45
CA SER A 22 15.70 -11.60 9.08
C SER A 22 15.85 -10.47 8.06
N SER A 23 16.73 -10.69 7.08
CA SER A 23 16.85 -9.82 5.89
C SER A 23 15.92 -10.26 4.74
N ALA A 24 15.12 -11.31 4.94
CA ALA A 24 14.20 -11.78 3.91
C ALA A 24 12.99 -10.82 3.79
N PRO A 25 12.37 -10.70 2.60
CA PRO A 25 11.17 -9.87 2.42
C PRO A 25 10.03 -10.28 3.34
N ILE A 26 9.28 -9.31 3.84
CA ILE A 26 8.04 -9.54 4.58
C ILE A 26 6.92 -9.73 3.57
N THR A 27 6.55 -10.99 3.34
CA THR A 27 5.49 -11.42 2.43
C THR A 27 4.22 -11.83 3.17
N GLY A 28 4.31 -12.07 4.48
CA GLY A 28 3.17 -12.49 5.29
C GLY A 28 2.83 -13.97 5.16
N GLN A 29 1.58 -14.30 5.51
CA GLN A 29 1.07 -15.66 5.39
C GLN A 29 0.56 -15.89 3.96
N ASN A 30 1.37 -16.53 3.12
CA ASN A 30 1.00 -16.83 1.72
C ASN A 30 0.32 -18.20 1.61
N SER A 31 -0.96 -18.28 1.93
CA SER A 31 -1.77 -19.50 1.80
C SER A 31 -3.25 -19.19 1.63
N ALA A 32 -3.94 -19.93 0.76
CA ALA A 32 -5.40 -19.82 0.58
C ALA A 32 -6.19 -20.08 1.89
N ALA A 33 -5.59 -20.79 2.84
CA ALA A 33 -6.20 -21.01 4.16
C ALA A 33 -6.32 -19.70 4.98
N VAL A 34 -5.47 -18.70 4.71
CA VAL A 34 -5.48 -17.39 5.38
C VAL A 34 -6.74 -16.61 5.02
N GLU A 35 -7.28 -16.79 3.80
CA GLU A 35 -8.54 -16.14 3.40
C GLU A 35 -9.74 -16.66 4.21
N LYS A 36 -9.73 -17.95 4.55
CA LYS A 36 -10.80 -18.59 5.35
C LYS A 36 -10.61 -18.38 6.84
N ASN A 37 -9.36 -18.32 7.30
CA ASN A 37 -9.01 -18.08 8.68
C ASN A 37 -7.79 -17.12 8.77
N PRO A 38 -8.01 -15.81 8.87
CA PRO A 38 -6.90 -14.86 8.84
C PRO A 38 -6.06 -14.84 10.13
N GLY A 39 -6.44 -15.60 11.16
CA GLY A 39 -5.63 -15.84 12.35
C GLY A 39 -4.72 -17.07 12.24
N ILE A 40 -4.75 -17.79 11.12
CA ILE A 40 -3.96 -19.00 10.93
C ILE A 40 -2.47 -18.66 10.74
N TRP A 41 -1.60 -19.34 11.48
CA TRP A 41 -0.15 -19.16 11.40
C TRP A 41 0.50 -20.42 10.82
N LEU A 42 0.69 -20.43 9.50
CA LEU A 42 1.22 -21.59 8.76
C LEU A 42 2.69 -21.41 8.40
N ASN A 43 3.12 -20.17 8.14
CA ASN A 43 4.51 -19.83 7.88
C ASN A 43 5.09 -19.10 9.10
N THR A 44 5.82 -19.84 9.93
CA THR A 44 6.44 -19.31 11.16
C THR A 44 7.60 -18.36 10.88
N SER A 45 8.15 -18.36 9.66
CA SER A 45 9.19 -17.44 9.22
C SER A 45 8.67 -16.08 8.77
N GLN A 46 7.33 -15.90 8.73
CA GLN A 46 6.68 -14.66 8.35
C GLN A 46 5.72 -14.21 9.46
N PRO A 47 5.63 -12.90 9.75
CA PRO A 47 4.69 -12.40 10.75
C PRO A 47 3.25 -12.62 10.28
N LEU A 48 2.31 -12.63 11.23
CA LEU A 48 0.89 -12.45 10.93
C LEU A 48 0.72 -11.04 10.37
N CYS A 49 0.35 -10.94 9.10
CA CYS A 49 0.01 -9.66 8.48
C CYS A 49 -1.44 -9.72 8.00
N LYS A 50 -2.12 -8.58 8.01
CA LYS A 50 -3.41 -8.48 7.32
C LYS A 50 -3.10 -8.51 5.83
N ALA A 51 -3.64 -9.47 5.09
CA ALA A 51 -3.57 -9.45 3.64
C ALA A 51 -4.14 -8.11 3.15
N PHE A 52 -3.31 -7.33 2.47
CA PHE A 52 -3.74 -6.17 1.72
C PHE A 52 -3.85 -6.63 0.27
N VAL A 53 -5.08 -6.71 -0.22
CA VAL A 53 -5.36 -7.11 -1.61
C VAL A 53 -5.42 -5.83 -2.43
N VAL A 54 -4.48 -5.67 -3.36
CA VAL A 54 -4.56 -4.62 -4.38
C VAL A 54 -5.53 -5.11 -5.45
N THR A 55 -6.59 -4.34 -5.68
CA THR A 55 -7.57 -4.64 -6.74
C THR A 55 -7.28 -3.82 -7.99
N ASP A 56 -7.80 -4.24 -9.14
CA ASP A 56 -7.76 -3.45 -10.38
C ASP A 56 -8.43 -2.08 -10.19
N ASP A 57 -9.41 -1.98 -9.28
CA ASP A 57 -10.04 -0.71 -8.92
C ASP A 57 -9.11 0.24 -8.17
N ASP A 58 -8.29 -0.29 -7.27
CA ASP A 58 -7.26 0.48 -6.58
C ASP A 58 -6.22 1.02 -7.55
N ILE A 59 -5.78 0.19 -8.51
CA ILE A 59 -4.83 0.58 -9.57
C ILE A 59 -5.41 1.70 -10.42
N ARG A 60 -6.61 1.51 -10.97
CA ARG A 60 -7.28 2.50 -11.82
C ARG A 60 -7.50 3.84 -11.10
N LYS A 61 -7.92 3.82 -9.83
CA LYS A 61 -8.07 5.05 -9.03
C LYS A 61 -6.74 5.80 -8.86
N GLN A 62 -5.64 5.07 -8.67
CA GLN A 62 -4.32 5.70 -8.58
C GLN A 62 -3.89 6.32 -9.92
N GLU A 63 -4.12 5.62 -11.03
CA GLU A 63 -3.82 6.13 -12.37
C GLU A 63 -4.64 7.38 -12.70
N GLU A 64 -5.95 7.37 -12.43
CA GLU A 64 -6.83 8.52 -12.62
C GLU A 64 -6.36 9.73 -11.82
N ARG A 65 -5.97 9.53 -10.56
CA ARG A 65 -5.45 10.60 -9.70
C ARG A 65 -4.18 11.22 -10.29
N VAL A 66 -3.25 10.39 -10.76
CA VAL A 66 -2.00 10.87 -11.39
C VAL A 66 -2.32 11.65 -12.67
N GLN A 67 -3.22 11.13 -13.51
CA GLN A 67 -3.61 11.78 -14.76
C GLN A 67 -4.26 13.15 -14.52
N GLN A 68 -5.16 13.25 -13.54
CA GLN A 68 -5.80 14.52 -13.18
C GLN A 68 -4.80 15.58 -12.72
N VAL A 69 -3.85 15.20 -11.87
CA VAL A 69 -2.82 16.14 -11.38
C VAL A 69 -1.91 16.59 -12.52
N ARG A 70 -1.53 15.67 -13.42
CA ARG A 70 -0.73 15.99 -14.61
C ARG A 70 -1.45 17.00 -15.51
N LYS A 71 -2.74 16.78 -15.78
CA LYS A 71 -3.55 17.70 -16.59
C LYS A 71 -3.61 19.10 -15.99
N LYS A 72 -3.85 19.21 -14.67
CA LYS A 72 -3.87 20.51 -13.96
C LYS A 72 -2.53 21.23 -14.06
N LEU A 73 -1.42 20.49 -14.00
CA LEU A 73 -0.09 21.05 -14.17
C LEU A 73 0.11 21.59 -15.59
N GLU A 74 -0.30 20.84 -16.62
CA GLU A 74 -0.23 21.28 -18.01
C GLU A 74 -1.07 22.55 -18.26
N GLU A 75 -2.29 22.60 -17.73
CA GLU A 75 -3.17 23.77 -17.83
C GLU A 75 -2.54 25.01 -17.16
N ALA A 76 -1.95 24.84 -15.96
CA ALA A 76 -1.26 25.93 -15.27
C ALA A 76 -0.02 26.42 -16.02
N LEU A 77 0.75 25.51 -16.60
CA LEU A 77 1.93 25.84 -17.43
C LEU A 77 1.53 26.60 -18.70
N MET A 78 0.48 26.17 -19.38
CA MET A 78 -0.03 26.88 -20.56
C MET A 78 -0.52 28.29 -20.20
N ALA A 79 -1.22 28.45 -19.08
CA ALA A 79 -1.69 29.75 -18.61
C ALA A 79 -0.53 30.70 -18.28
N ASP A 80 0.54 30.23 -17.62
CA ASP A 80 1.74 31.02 -17.33
C ASP A 80 2.44 31.49 -18.62
N ILE A 81 2.56 30.61 -19.62
CA ILE A 81 3.16 30.97 -20.91
C ILE A 81 2.33 32.07 -21.60
N LEU A 82 1.00 31.90 -21.66
CA LEU A 82 0.11 32.87 -22.29
C LEU A 82 0.20 34.25 -21.61
N SER A 83 0.20 34.28 -20.27
CA SER A 83 0.37 35.50 -19.48
C SER A 83 1.66 36.24 -19.83
N ARG A 84 2.79 35.53 -19.95
CA ARG A 84 4.08 36.17 -20.27
C ARG A 84 4.12 36.71 -21.69
N THR A 85 3.44 36.04 -22.63
CA THR A 85 3.38 36.50 -24.03
C THR A 85 2.44 37.69 -24.23
N SER A 86 1.42 37.87 -23.38
CA SER A 86 0.52 39.04 -23.45
C SER A 86 1.10 40.31 -22.81
N ASP A 87 2.09 40.16 -21.94
CA ASP A 87 2.75 41.28 -21.24
C ASP A 87 3.99 41.82 -22.00
N SER A 88 4.30 41.26 -23.19
CA SER A 88 5.41 41.66 -24.07
C SER A 88 4.91 42.36 -25.33
#